data_AF-A0A7S5DRM5-F1
#
_entry.id   AF-A0A7S5DRM5-F1
#
_cell.length_a   1.000
_cell.length_b   1.000
_cell.length_c   1.000
_cell.angle_alpha   90.00
_cell.angle_beta   90.00
_cell.angle_gamma   90.00
#
_symmetry.space_group_name_H-M   'P 1'
#
loop_
_entity.id
_entity.type
_entity.pdbx_description
1 polymer ?
#
loop_
_entity_poly.entity_id
_entity_poly.type
_entity_poly.pdbx_seq_one_letter_code
_entity_poly.pdbx_strand_id
1 'polypeptide(L)'
;MPAITRRNEDPARGASEDLPHIIDRRNLLSVASRLLNARIEDPDGPPREPGPTPVRDMWPRWYACHQQRVRATRLREKLEKELLEEAGGLPVATLRNVGKDATVEVHSFADINRMASQLDAEHLSQARAELRKRRRRWKEADRRLGYSAAVALEQELAEQAGISGRVMWITRPSSLIEVTAKLHCLIVMHDPSLKLEEAPWPELRTMLMDLIRVAEKRRPKSCNGPAYPAKAAGVRDILNLAKQYQDAANKLGGSSPKPNQAPQRLLALHAVELYLNAFLLAKGVNSTTICGFRHDLGERARMASEAGLVLRKRTVAHLATLSASNEYHVVSYAPELTSRLPQVNRVIATVDELSRKVRKALRASS
;
A
#
# COMPACT_ATOMS: atom_id res chain seq x y z
N MET A 1 17.77 28.09 -33.30
CA MET A 1 16.97 28.78 -32.26
C MET A 1 15.54 28.85 -32.77
N PRO A 2 14.58 28.28 -32.03
CA PRO A 2 14.03 28.97 -30.86
C PRO A 2 14.18 28.18 -29.55
N ALA A 3 14.16 28.93 -28.46
CA ALA A 3 14.35 28.49 -27.09
C ALA A 3 13.09 27.85 -26.53
N ILE A 4 13.16 26.55 -26.25
CA ILE A 4 12.22 25.88 -25.34
C ILE A 4 12.86 25.98 -23.96
N THR A 5 12.26 26.82 -23.12
CA THR A 5 12.57 26.96 -21.70
C THR A 5 12.55 25.58 -21.04
N ARG A 6 13.73 25.02 -20.77
CA ARG A 6 13.90 23.92 -19.82
C ARG A 6 13.43 24.43 -18.47
N ARG A 7 12.22 24.05 -18.09
CA ARG A 7 11.75 24.16 -16.72
C ARG A 7 12.65 23.24 -15.91
N ASN A 8 13.51 23.87 -15.10
CA ASN A 8 14.40 23.22 -14.17
C ASN A 8 13.52 22.60 -13.07
N GLU A 9 13.11 21.35 -13.24
CA GLU A 9 12.54 20.56 -12.15
C GLU A 9 13.73 20.01 -11.35
N ASP A 10 14.02 20.67 -10.23
CA ASP A 10 14.94 20.17 -9.21
C ASP A 10 14.57 18.72 -8.82
N PRO A 11 15.46 17.73 -8.98
CA PRO A 11 15.14 16.34 -8.64
C PRO A 11 15.23 16.06 -7.12
N ALA A 12 15.36 17.09 -6.28
CA ALA A 12 15.73 16.98 -4.87
C ALA A 12 14.57 17.15 -3.86
N ARG A 13 13.31 17.17 -4.30
CA ARG A 13 12.13 17.19 -3.41
C ARG A 13 11.13 16.11 -3.81
N GLY A 14 11.19 14.95 -3.17
CA GLY A 14 10.10 13.97 -3.32
C GLY A 14 10.32 12.54 -2.84
N ALA A 15 11.38 12.22 -2.08
CA ALA A 15 11.71 10.83 -1.72
C ALA A 15 11.70 10.53 -0.20
N SER A 16 11.11 11.38 0.63
CA SER A 16 10.94 11.13 2.06
C SER A 16 9.54 11.55 2.55
N GLU A 17 8.50 11.29 1.75
CA GLU A 17 7.15 11.36 2.26
C GLU A 17 6.86 10.10 3.08
N ASP A 18 6.54 10.31 4.36
CA ASP A 18 6.15 9.28 5.31
C ASP A 18 5.16 8.30 4.68
N LEU A 19 5.40 7.00 4.90
CA LEU A 19 4.49 5.95 4.45
C LEU A 19 3.09 6.26 5.02
N PRO A 20 2.03 6.12 4.20
CA PRO A 20 0.71 6.55 4.61
C PRO A 20 0.30 5.82 5.89
N HIS A 21 -0.25 6.55 6.85
CA HIS A 21 -0.67 6.01 8.15
C HIS A 21 -1.75 4.90 8.03
N ILE A 22 -2.41 4.79 6.88
CA ILE A 22 -3.42 3.77 6.58
C ILE A 22 -2.94 2.96 5.38
N ILE A 23 -2.76 1.65 5.60
CA ILE A 23 -2.50 0.66 4.55
C ILE A 23 -3.78 -0.14 4.35
N ASP A 24 -4.35 -0.07 3.15
CA ASP A 24 -5.55 -0.79 2.74
C ASP A 24 -5.25 -1.70 1.53
N ARG A 25 -6.25 -2.48 1.11
CA ARG A 25 -6.13 -3.39 -0.05
C ARG A 25 -5.75 -2.64 -1.34
N ARG A 26 -6.09 -1.36 -1.50
CA ARG A 26 -5.85 -0.61 -2.74
C ARG A 26 -4.43 -0.05 -2.79
N ASN A 27 -3.84 0.27 -1.65
CA ASN A 27 -2.53 0.89 -1.58
C ASN A 27 -1.40 -0.05 -1.13
N LEU A 28 -1.71 -1.25 -0.62
CA LEU A 28 -0.74 -2.20 -0.06
C LEU A 28 0.49 -2.43 -0.94
N LEU A 29 0.30 -2.81 -2.21
CA LEU A 29 1.43 -3.10 -3.11
C LEU A 29 2.26 -1.86 -3.45
N SER A 30 1.63 -0.69 -3.51
CA SER A 30 2.30 0.59 -3.73
C SER A 30 3.12 0.99 -2.51
N VAL A 31 2.54 0.91 -1.30
CA VAL A 31 3.22 1.17 -0.02
C VAL A 31 4.42 0.24 0.15
N ALA A 32 4.22 -1.07 -0.08
CA ALA A 32 5.29 -2.06 -0.07
C ALA A 32 6.43 -1.67 -1.01
N SER A 33 6.13 -1.34 -2.26
CA SER A 33 7.17 -0.98 -3.23
C SER A 33 7.94 0.29 -2.87
N ARG A 34 7.26 1.30 -2.30
CA ARG A 34 7.92 2.53 -1.83
C ARG A 34 8.84 2.26 -0.65
N LEU A 35 8.37 1.48 0.33
CA LEU A 35 9.20 1.06 1.45
C LEU A 35 10.43 0.29 0.96
N LEU A 36 10.25 -0.67 0.04
CA LEU A 36 11.33 -1.50 -0.47
C LEU A 36 12.36 -0.66 -1.21
N ASN A 37 11.96 0.26 -2.10
CA ASN A 37 12.88 1.20 -2.74
C ASN A 37 13.69 1.99 -1.69
N ALA A 38 13.01 2.60 -0.71
CA ALA A 38 13.66 3.42 0.31
C ALA A 38 14.61 2.63 1.23
N ARG A 39 14.40 1.32 1.40
CA ARG A 39 15.21 0.47 2.30
C ARG A 39 16.29 -0.33 1.58
N ILE A 40 16.16 -0.53 0.28
CA ILE A 40 17.18 -1.20 -0.54
C ILE A 40 18.27 -0.19 -0.95
N GLU A 41 17.91 1.07 -1.15
CA GLU A 41 18.86 2.14 -1.49
C GLU A 41 19.70 2.64 -0.30
N ASP A 42 19.61 2.01 0.88
CA ASP A 42 20.33 2.42 2.09
C ASP A 42 21.87 2.35 1.88
N PRO A 43 22.57 3.48 1.75
CA PRO A 43 23.99 3.53 1.41
C PRO A 43 24.89 3.12 2.60
N ASP A 44 24.35 3.08 3.82
CA ASP A 44 25.05 2.68 5.05
C ASP A 44 24.92 1.16 5.34
N GLY A 45 24.40 0.39 4.37
CA GLY A 45 24.23 -1.06 4.49
C GLY A 45 25.57 -1.81 4.60
N PRO A 46 25.60 -3.01 5.23
CA PRO A 46 26.81 -3.80 5.33
C PRO A 46 27.38 -4.13 3.94
N PRO A 47 28.72 -4.14 3.78
CA PRO A 47 29.38 -4.45 2.51
C PRO A 47 28.88 -5.77 1.92
N ARG A 48 28.82 -5.84 0.59
CA ARG A 48 28.42 -7.05 -0.13
C ARG A 48 29.39 -8.19 0.20
N GLU A 49 28.87 -9.23 0.84
CA GLU A 49 29.60 -10.50 0.96
C GLU A 49 29.71 -11.15 -0.44
N PRO A 50 30.87 -11.74 -0.78
CA PRO A 50 31.03 -12.47 -2.04
C PRO A 50 30.01 -13.61 -2.15
N GLY A 51 29.23 -13.64 -3.22
CA GLY A 51 28.20 -14.65 -3.39
C GLY A 51 27.16 -14.33 -4.46
N PRO A 52 26.12 -15.18 -4.57
CA PRO A 52 24.99 -15.00 -5.47
C PRO A 52 24.35 -13.62 -5.27
N THR A 53 23.79 -13.06 -6.34
CA THR A 53 23.09 -11.78 -6.28
C THR A 53 21.98 -11.83 -5.22
N PRO A 54 22.06 -10.97 -4.18
CA PRO A 54 21.07 -10.98 -3.11
C PRO A 54 19.72 -10.43 -3.59
N VAL A 55 18.66 -10.75 -2.85
CA VAL A 55 17.28 -10.34 -3.19
C VAL A 55 17.16 -8.81 -3.28
N ARG A 56 17.86 -8.07 -2.42
CA ARG A 56 17.87 -6.60 -2.46
C ARG A 56 18.36 -6.02 -3.78
N ASP A 57 19.24 -6.71 -4.50
CA ASP A 57 19.73 -6.25 -5.81
C ASP A 57 18.86 -6.76 -6.96
N MET A 58 18.14 -7.88 -6.75
CA MET A 58 17.28 -8.49 -7.77
C MET A 58 15.91 -7.81 -7.85
N TRP A 59 15.31 -7.53 -6.68
CA TRP A 59 13.96 -7.01 -6.59
C TRP A 59 13.75 -5.68 -7.35
N PRO A 60 14.66 -4.68 -7.29
CA PRO A 60 14.48 -3.43 -8.04
C PRO A 60 14.44 -3.65 -9.56
N ARG A 61 15.33 -4.51 -10.07
CA ARG A 61 15.38 -4.88 -11.50
C ARG A 61 14.12 -5.63 -11.92
N TRP A 62 13.69 -6.59 -11.10
CA TRP A 62 12.44 -7.31 -11.31
C TRP A 62 11.24 -6.36 -11.30
N TYR A 63 11.16 -5.45 -10.34
CA TYR A 63 10.03 -4.52 -10.19
C TYR A 63 9.97 -3.52 -11.34
N ALA A 64 11.12 -3.02 -11.82
CA ALA A 64 11.19 -2.19 -13.03
C ALA A 64 10.68 -2.95 -14.27
N CYS A 65 11.11 -4.20 -14.47
CA CYS A 65 10.61 -5.07 -15.54
C CYS A 65 9.10 -5.31 -15.41
N HIS A 66 8.60 -5.57 -14.19
CA HIS A 66 7.17 -5.70 -13.93
C HIS A 66 6.39 -4.42 -14.30
N GLN A 67 6.88 -3.24 -13.93
CA GLN A 67 6.25 -1.96 -14.28
C GLN A 67 6.22 -1.74 -15.80
N GLN A 68 7.29 -2.10 -16.51
CA GLN A 68 7.32 -2.07 -17.98
C GLN A 68 6.27 -3.03 -18.55
N ARG A 69 6.15 -4.25 -18.01
CA ARG A 69 5.13 -5.22 -18.43
C ARG A 69 3.72 -4.66 -18.26
N VAL A 70 3.41 -4.05 -17.11
CA VAL A 70 2.09 -3.42 -16.88
C VAL A 70 1.79 -2.32 -17.91
N ARG A 71 2.80 -1.54 -18.31
CA ARG A 71 2.66 -0.54 -19.37
C ARG A 71 2.44 -1.20 -20.74
N ALA A 72 3.17 -2.28 -21.03
CA ALA A 72 3.03 -3.05 -22.27
C ALA A 72 1.65 -3.71 -22.38
N THR A 73 1.10 -4.27 -21.30
CA THR A 73 -0.27 -4.83 -21.26
C THR A 73 -1.30 -3.76 -21.62
N ARG A 74 -1.23 -2.58 -21.01
CA ARG A 74 -2.17 -1.47 -21.32
C ARG A 74 -2.04 -1.01 -22.76
N LEU A 75 -0.82 -0.97 -23.30
CA LEU A 75 -0.58 -0.63 -24.69
C LEU A 75 -1.17 -1.71 -25.62
N ARG A 76 -0.94 -3.00 -25.33
CA ARG A 76 -1.51 -4.11 -26.09
C ARG A 76 -3.04 -4.04 -26.09
N GLU A 77 -3.68 -3.89 -24.93
CA GLU A 77 -5.15 -3.78 -24.81
C GLU A 77 -5.70 -2.60 -25.62
N LYS A 78 -5.01 -1.46 -25.60
CA LYS A 78 -5.36 -0.30 -26.43
C LYS A 78 -5.24 -0.62 -27.93
N LEU A 79 -4.11 -1.16 -28.35
CA LEU A 79 -3.86 -1.52 -29.75
C LEU A 79 -4.80 -2.64 -30.24
N GLU A 80 -5.19 -3.56 -29.36
CA GLU A 80 -6.17 -4.61 -29.66
C GLU A 80 -7.52 -4.01 -30.06
N LYS A 81 -7.98 -3.00 -29.30
CA LYS A 81 -9.22 -2.28 -29.59
C LYS A 81 -9.11 -1.52 -30.93
N GLU A 82 -8.04 -0.77 -31.15
CA GLU A 82 -7.81 -0.02 -32.39
C GLU A 82 -7.70 -0.97 -33.60
N LEU A 83 -7.04 -2.12 -33.43
CA LEU A 83 -6.91 -3.13 -34.48
C LEU A 83 -8.24 -3.78 -34.84
N LEU A 84 -9.10 -4.05 -33.85
CA LEU A 84 -10.45 -4.56 -34.09
C LEU A 84 -11.31 -3.55 -34.87
N GLU A 85 -11.21 -2.27 -34.51
CA GLU A 85 -11.91 -1.19 -35.21
C GLU A 85 -11.42 -1.04 -36.66
N GLU A 86 -10.10 -1.01 -36.89
CA GLU A 86 -9.51 -0.83 -38.22
C GLU A 86 -9.68 -2.05 -39.14
N ALA A 87 -9.50 -3.26 -38.60
CA ALA A 87 -9.63 -4.49 -39.38
C ALA A 87 -11.11 -4.86 -39.67
N GLY A 88 -12.06 -4.24 -38.96
CA GLY A 88 -13.49 -4.54 -39.04
C GLY A 88 -13.87 -5.85 -38.34
N GLY A 89 -13.18 -6.17 -37.23
CA GLY A 89 -13.38 -7.37 -36.43
C GLY A 89 -12.27 -8.43 -36.59
N LEU A 90 -12.47 -9.57 -35.94
CA LEU A 90 -11.51 -10.67 -35.93
C LEU A 90 -11.34 -11.31 -37.33
N PRO A 91 -10.17 -11.89 -37.64
CA PRO A 91 -9.88 -12.49 -38.94
C PRO A 91 -10.50 -13.89 -39.08
N VAL A 92 -11.82 -13.95 -39.00
CA VAL A 92 -12.67 -15.17 -38.96
C VAL A 92 -13.60 -15.18 -40.16
N ALA A 93 -13.84 -16.32 -40.78
CA ALA A 93 -14.85 -16.48 -41.83
C ALA A 93 -16.06 -17.24 -41.28
N THR A 94 -17.25 -16.94 -41.80
CA THR A 94 -18.50 -17.61 -41.41
C THR A 94 -18.93 -18.61 -42.49
N LEU A 95 -19.16 -19.87 -42.10
CA LEU A 95 -19.70 -20.93 -42.94
C LEU A 95 -21.12 -21.27 -42.52
N ARG A 96 -22.04 -21.45 -43.48
CA ARG A 96 -23.37 -22.02 -43.19
C ARG A 96 -23.24 -23.53 -43.05
N ASN A 97 -23.70 -24.09 -41.94
CA ASN A 97 -23.70 -25.54 -41.78
C ASN A 97 -24.85 -26.17 -42.58
N VAL A 98 -24.56 -27.11 -43.47
CA VAL A 98 -25.62 -27.79 -44.25
C VAL A 98 -26.25 -28.86 -43.35
N GLY A 99 -27.50 -28.63 -42.92
CA GLY A 99 -28.28 -29.55 -42.08
C GLY A 99 -28.54 -29.07 -40.64
N LYS A 100 -27.88 -27.99 -40.20
CA LYS A 100 -28.27 -27.22 -39.01
C LYS A 100 -28.29 -25.76 -39.42
N ASP A 101 -29.36 -25.02 -39.13
CA ASP A 101 -29.54 -23.60 -39.49
C ASP A 101 -28.56 -22.63 -38.76
N ALA A 102 -27.42 -23.16 -38.29
CA ALA A 102 -26.41 -22.47 -37.53
C ALA A 102 -25.22 -22.10 -38.43
N THR A 103 -24.77 -20.86 -38.27
CA THR A 103 -23.52 -20.37 -38.89
C THR A 103 -22.35 -20.74 -37.98
N VAL A 104 -21.28 -21.28 -38.57
CA VAL A 104 -20.07 -21.69 -37.86
C VAL A 104 -18.95 -20.70 -38.16
N GLU A 105 -18.29 -20.21 -37.12
CA GLU A 105 -17.10 -19.38 -37.22
C GLU A 105 -15.85 -20.23 -37.46
N VAL A 106 -15.01 -19.78 -38.38
CA VAL A 106 -13.87 -20.54 -38.88
C VAL A 106 -12.62 -19.69 -38.81
N HIS A 107 -11.65 -20.13 -38.02
CA HIS A 107 -10.44 -19.37 -37.72
C HIS A 107 -9.25 -19.78 -38.59
N SER A 108 -9.30 -20.96 -39.22
CA SER A 108 -8.21 -21.50 -40.04
C SER A 108 -8.67 -22.23 -41.30
N PHE A 109 -7.75 -22.38 -42.26
CA PHE A 109 -7.99 -23.23 -43.42
C PHE A 109 -8.15 -24.71 -43.04
N ALA A 110 -7.53 -25.15 -41.94
CA ALA A 110 -7.71 -26.51 -41.43
C ALA A 110 -9.15 -26.72 -40.95
N ASP A 111 -9.73 -25.73 -40.26
CA ASP A 111 -11.14 -25.79 -39.83
C ASP A 111 -12.08 -25.85 -41.05
N ILE A 112 -11.82 -25.05 -42.09
CA ILE A 112 -12.56 -25.12 -43.37
C ILE A 112 -12.45 -26.52 -43.98
N ASN A 113 -11.24 -27.12 -43.98
CA ASN A 113 -11.02 -28.45 -44.56
C ASN A 113 -11.71 -29.57 -43.77
N ARG A 114 -11.83 -29.47 -42.45
CA ARG A 114 -12.59 -30.43 -41.64
C ARG A 114 -14.07 -30.44 -41.99
N MET A 115 -14.61 -29.30 -42.44
CA MET A 115 -16.01 -29.14 -42.84
C MET A 115 -16.23 -29.37 -44.35
N ALA A 116 -15.19 -29.70 -45.12
CA ALA A 116 -15.25 -29.76 -46.57
C ALA A 116 -16.19 -30.86 -47.10
N SER A 117 -16.38 -31.95 -46.35
CA SER A 117 -17.31 -33.03 -46.73
C SER A 117 -18.79 -32.65 -46.58
N GLN A 118 -19.09 -31.56 -45.89
CA GLN A 118 -20.46 -31.11 -45.56
C GLN A 118 -20.86 -29.87 -46.37
N LEU A 119 -19.98 -29.35 -47.23
CA LEU A 119 -20.14 -28.05 -47.89
C LEU A 119 -19.86 -28.16 -49.38
N ASP A 120 -20.59 -27.37 -50.16
CA ASP A 120 -20.32 -27.23 -51.59
C ASP A 120 -19.00 -26.46 -51.87
N ALA A 121 -18.38 -26.75 -53.01
CA ALA A 121 -17.11 -26.21 -53.42
C ALA A 121 -17.12 -24.67 -53.52
N GLU A 122 -18.24 -24.06 -53.90
CA GLU A 122 -18.41 -22.62 -53.96
C GLU A 122 -18.35 -21.98 -52.56
N HIS A 123 -19.08 -22.54 -51.60
CA HIS A 123 -19.10 -22.08 -50.21
C HIS A 123 -17.72 -22.19 -49.55
N LEU A 124 -16.99 -23.27 -49.83
CA LEU A 124 -15.60 -23.45 -49.37
C LEU A 124 -14.66 -22.41 -49.99
N SER A 125 -14.81 -22.13 -51.29
CA SER A 125 -14.01 -21.12 -51.99
C SER A 125 -14.26 -19.73 -51.42
N GLN A 126 -15.53 -19.38 -51.20
CA GLN A 126 -15.92 -18.08 -50.65
C GLN A 126 -15.41 -17.88 -49.21
N ALA A 127 -15.53 -18.87 -48.34
CA ALA A 127 -14.98 -18.80 -46.99
C ALA A 127 -13.46 -18.67 -46.98
N ARG A 128 -12.76 -19.40 -47.88
CA ARG A 128 -11.31 -19.25 -48.06
C ARG A 128 -10.95 -17.84 -48.53
N ALA A 129 -11.68 -17.27 -49.48
CA ALA A 129 -11.45 -15.93 -50.00
C ALA A 129 -11.70 -14.85 -48.93
N GLU A 130 -12.80 -14.96 -48.18
CA GLU A 130 -13.13 -14.04 -47.10
C GLU A 130 -12.10 -14.11 -45.96
N LEU A 131 -11.69 -15.32 -45.56
CA LEU A 131 -10.64 -15.50 -44.55
C LEU A 131 -9.31 -14.86 -44.99
N ARG A 132 -8.94 -14.99 -46.28
CA ARG A 132 -7.75 -14.31 -46.84
C ARG A 132 -7.89 -12.80 -46.78
N LYS A 133 -9.04 -12.26 -47.17
CA LYS A 133 -9.31 -10.82 -47.17
C LYS A 133 -9.23 -10.24 -45.76
N ARG A 134 -9.89 -10.85 -44.77
CA ARG A 134 -9.85 -10.42 -43.38
C ARG A 134 -8.45 -10.54 -42.78
N ARG A 135 -7.73 -11.64 -43.04
CA ARG A 135 -6.32 -11.78 -42.61
C ARG A 135 -5.40 -10.73 -43.23
N ARG A 136 -5.61 -10.35 -44.49
CA ARG A 136 -4.84 -9.27 -45.13
C ARG A 136 -5.10 -7.93 -44.44
N ARG A 137 -6.37 -7.59 -44.20
CA ARG A 137 -6.74 -6.37 -43.46
C ARG A 137 -6.14 -6.34 -42.06
N TRP A 138 -6.24 -7.45 -41.33
CA TRP A 138 -5.65 -7.60 -40.00
C TRP A 138 -4.14 -7.38 -40.02
N LYS A 139 -3.41 -8.04 -40.93
CA LYS A 139 -1.96 -7.88 -41.07
C LYS A 139 -1.55 -6.47 -41.48
N GLU A 140 -2.35 -5.82 -42.30
CA GLU A 140 -2.07 -4.46 -42.74
C GLU A 140 -2.25 -3.45 -41.61
N ALA A 141 -3.36 -3.55 -40.87
CA ALA A 141 -3.61 -2.74 -39.68
C ALA A 141 -2.56 -3.02 -38.59
N ASP A 142 -2.22 -4.28 -38.35
CA ASP A 142 -1.14 -4.68 -37.44
C ASP A 142 0.21 -4.07 -37.81
N ARG A 143 0.56 -4.04 -39.11
CA ARG A 143 1.79 -3.39 -39.59
C ARG A 143 1.81 -1.88 -39.33
N ARG A 144 0.65 -1.21 -39.32
CA ARG A 144 0.54 0.23 -39.04
C ARG A 144 0.55 0.53 -37.54
N LEU A 145 -0.18 -0.27 -36.76
CA LEU A 145 -0.41 -0.07 -35.32
C LEU A 145 0.68 -0.70 -34.44
N GLY A 146 1.36 -1.74 -34.93
CA GLY A 146 2.41 -2.46 -34.19
C GLY A 146 1.87 -3.40 -33.10
N TYR A 147 0.65 -3.93 -33.24
CA TYR A 147 0.03 -4.78 -32.23
C TYR A 147 0.84 -6.05 -31.93
N SER A 148 1.27 -6.79 -32.96
CA SER A 148 2.08 -8.00 -32.80
C SER A 148 3.42 -7.71 -32.11
N ALA A 149 4.02 -6.54 -32.34
CA ALA A 149 5.25 -6.13 -31.65
C ALA A 149 4.97 -5.84 -30.16
N ALA A 150 3.84 -5.21 -29.84
CA ALA A 150 3.43 -4.98 -28.46
C ALA A 150 3.13 -6.30 -27.71
N VAL A 151 2.48 -7.27 -28.37
CA VAL A 151 2.27 -8.63 -27.84
C VAL A 151 3.61 -9.32 -27.55
N ALA A 152 4.56 -9.26 -28.50
CA ALA A 152 5.89 -9.86 -28.31
C ALA A 152 6.65 -9.22 -27.14
N LEU A 153 6.63 -7.89 -27.02
CA LEU A 153 7.25 -7.17 -25.91
C LEU A 153 6.61 -7.51 -24.56
N GLU A 154 5.28 -7.59 -24.49
CA GLU A 154 4.60 -8.00 -23.26
C GLU A 154 5.01 -9.41 -22.85
N GLN A 155 5.08 -10.35 -23.81
CA GLN A 155 5.47 -11.74 -23.58
C GLN A 155 6.92 -11.82 -23.09
N GLU A 156 7.86 -11.11 -23.74
CA GLU A 156 9.27 -11.06 -23.33
C GLU A 156 9.41 -10.54 -21.89
N LEU A 157 8.72 -9.44 -21.56
CA LEU A 157 8.73 -8.87 -20.21
C LEU A 157 8.06 -9.80 -19.18
N ALA A 158 7.02 -10.55 -19.57
CA ALA A 158 6.39 -11.56 -18.72
C ALA A 158 7.33 -12.73 -18.43
N GLU A 159 8.06 -13.21 -19.43
CA GLU A 159 9.06 -14.26 -19.30
C GLU A 159 10.22 -13.80 -18.40
N GLN A 160 10.78 -12.62 -18.67
CA GLN A 160 11.88 -12.06 -17.90
C GLN A 160 11.49 -11.82 -16.42
N ALA A 161 10.32 -11.22 -16.17
CA ALA A 161 9.81 -11.02 -14.82
C ALA A 161 9.52 -12.36 -14.13
N GLY A 162 9.01 -13.36 -14.86
CA GLY A 162 8.75 -14.70 -14.33
C GLY A 162 10.03 -15.44 -13.95
N ILE A 163 11.06 -15.41 -14.78
CA ILE A 163 12.37 -16.01 -14.50
C ILE A 163 12.99 -15.32 -13.28
N SER A 164 13.09 -13.99 -13.30
CA SER A 164 13.71 -13.23 -12.22
C SER A 164 12.95 -13.41 -10.90
N GLY A 165 11.62 -13.43 -10.93
CA GLY A 165 10.78 -13.71 -9.76
C GLY A 165 11.00 -15.11 -9.18
N ARG A 166 11.11 -16.14 -10.03
CA ARG A 166 11.41 -17.53 -9.59
C ARG A 166 12.81 -17.65 -8.98
N VAL A 167 13.82 -17.02 -9.57
CA VAL A 167 15.18 -17.03 -9.01
C VAL A 167 15.17 -16.31 -7.65
N MET A 168 14.52 -15.15 -7.54
CA MET A 168 14.39 -14.43 -6.27
C MET A 168 13.67 -15.25 -5.19
N TRP A 169 12.71 -16.10 -5.59
CA TRP A 169 12.00 -16.99 -4.67
C TRP A 169 12.90 -18.07 -4.04
N ILE A 170 13.85 -18.63 -4.78
CA ILE A 170 14.77 -19.65 -4.26
C ILE A 170 15.99 -19.04 -3.53
N THR A 171 16.34 -17.78 -3.80
CA THR A 171 17.42 -17.09 -3.11
C THR A 171 17.13 -16.97 -1.61
N ARG A 172 18.11 -17.35 -0.78
CA ARG A 172 18.02 -17.24 0.69
C ARG A 172 18.00 -15.76 1.08
N PRO A 173 16.96 -15.28 1.79
CA PRO A 173 16.94 -13.89 2.26
C PRO A 173 17.90 -13.72 3.45
N SER A 174 18.62 -12.61 3.45
CA SER A 174 19.55 -12.19 4.50
C SER A 174 18.93 -11.15 5.46
N SER A 175 17.79 -10.58 5.10
CA SER A 175 17.13 -9.52 5.87
C SER A 175 15.61 -9.57 5.80
N LEU A 176 14.96 -8.87 6.74
CA LEU A 176 13.51 -8.70 6.74
C LEU A 176 13.01 -7.96 5.48
N ILE A 177 13.80 -7.02 4.96
CA ILE A 177 13.49 -6.29 3.72
C ILE A 177 13.45 -7.25 2.55
N GLU A 178 14.39 -8.20 2.48
CA GLU A 178 14.41 -9.23 1.44
C GLU A 178 13.24 -10.20 1.56
N VAL A 179 12.83 -10.59 2.77
CA VAL A 179 11.60 -11.38 2.98
C VAL A 179 10.36 -10.60 2.50
N THR A 180 10.29 -9.31 2.82
CA THR A 180 9.21 -8.42 2.39
C THR A 180 9.18 -8.30 0.86
N ALA A 181 10.34 -8.16 0.22
CA ALA A 181 10.49 -8.12 -1.23
C ALA A 181 10.03 -9.40 -1.92
N LYS A 182 10.39 -10.57 -1.37
CA LYS A 182 9.94 -11.88 -1.89
C LYS A 182 8.42 -12.03 -1.79
N LEU A 183 7.82 -11.67 -0.66
CA LEU A 183 6.37 -11.76 -0.47
C LEU A 183 5.62 -10.76 -1.36
N HIS A 184 6.12 -9.53 -1.47
CA HIS A 184 5.59 -8.53 -2.41
C HIS A 184 5.60 -9.06 -3.84
N CYS A 185 6.73 -9.61 -4.30
CA CYS A 185 6.84 -10.22 -5.62
C CYS A 185 5.86 -11.37 -5.83
N LEU A 186 5.72 -12.27 -4.85
CA LEU A 186 4.80 -13.40 -4.94
C LEU A 186 3.37 -12.92 -5.17
N ILE A 187 2.91 -11.95 -4.38
CA ILE A 187 1.56 -11.42 -4.48
C ILE A 187 1.38 -10.68 -5.81
N VAL A 188 2.34 -9.85 -6.22
CA VAL A 188 2.27 -9.12 -7.50
C VAL A 188 2.23 -10.05 -8.72
N MET A 189 2.91 -11.20 -8.68
CA MET A 189 2.91 -12.13 -9.81
C MET A 189 1.59 -12.88 -9.97
N HIS A 190 0.93 -13.24 -8.87
CA HIS A 190 -0.25 -14.10 -8.89
C HIS A 190 -1.56 -13.33 -8.71
N ASP A 191 -1.53 -12.22 -7.99
CA ASP A 191 -2.69 -11.37 -7.72
C ASP A 191 -2.32 -9.88 -7.70
N PRO A 192 -1.90 -9.32 -8.85
CA PRO A 192 -1.50 -7.90 -8.94
C PRO A 192 -2.63 -6.93 -8.61
N SER A 193 -3.88 -7.35 -8.80
CA SER A 193 -5.07 -6.55 -8.45
C SER A 193 -5.59 -6.80 -7.04
N LEU A 194 -4.94 -7.69 -6.30
CA LEU A 194 -5.33 -8.14 -4.97
C LEU A 194 -6.78 -8.66 -4.92
N LYS A 195 -7.31 -9.25 -5.98
CA LYS A 195 -8.71 -9.68 -6.14
C LYS A 195 -9.03 -11.03 -5.50
N LEU A 196 -8.04 -11.88 -5.24
CA LEU A 196 -8.26 -13.23 -4.73
C LEU A 196 -8.66 -13.18 -3.25
N GLU A 197 -9.82 -13.75 -2.94
CA GLU A 197 -10.43 -13.71 -1.60
C GLU A 197 -10.34 -15.04 -0.86
N GLU A 198 -10.09 -16.13 -1.59
CA GLU A 198 -9.88 -17.45 -1.01
C GLU A 198 -8.49 -17.57 -0.35
N ALA A 199 -8.40 -18.41 0.67
CA ALA A 199 -7.13 -18.73 1.31
C ALA A 199 -6.13 -19.27 0.25
N PRO A 200 -4.84 -18.90 0.33
CA PRO A 200 -4.17 -18.15 1.41
C PRO A 200 -4.02 -16.65 1.14
N TRP A 201 -4.72 -16.09 0.14
CA TRP A 201 -4.45 -14.71 -0.33
C TRP A 201 -4.74 -13.61 0.70
N PRO A 202 -5.82 -13.67 1.51
CA PRO A 202 -6.02 -12.74 2.63
C PRO A 202 -4.88 -12.80 3.67
N GLU A 203 -4.41 -14.01 4.00
CA GLU A 203 -3.36 -14.23 5.00
C GLU A 203 -2.02 -13.71 4.50
N LEU A 204 -1.66 -13.97 3.24
CA LEU A 204 -0.43 -13.46 2.62
C LEU A 204 -0.41 -11.93 2.56
N ARG A 205 -1.56 -11.29 2.28
CA ARG A 205 -1.69 -9.82 2.33
C ARG A 205 -1.47 -9.29 3.75
N THR A 206 -2.04 -9.96 4.75
CA THR A 206 -1.86 -9.61 6.17
C THR A 206 -0.40 -9.75 6.59
N MET A 207 0.26 -10.84 6.20
CA MET A 207 1.70 -11.03 6.44
C MET A 207 2.53 -9.91 5.81
N LEU A 208 2.22 -9.50 4.58
CA LEU A 208 2.92 -8.38 3.94
C LEU A 208 2.73 -7.06 4.70
N MET A 209 1.51 -6.78 5.17
CA MET A 209 1.23 -5.60 6.00
C MET A 209 2.04 -5.61 7.28
N ASP A 210 2.12 -6.75 7.97
CA ASP A 210 2.86 -6.85 9.22
C ASP A 210 4.37 -6.73 9.00
N LEU A 211 4.90 -7.31 7.92
CA LEU A 211 6.30 -7.14 7.53
C LEU A 211 6.65 -5.67 7.24
N ILE A 212 5.79 -4.94 6.53
CA ILE A 212 5.93 -3.49 6.29
C ILE A 212 6.01 -2.74 7.62
N ARG A 213 5.09 -3.01 8.55
CA ARG A 213 5.05 -2.37 9.87
C ARG A 213 6.29 -2.68 10.72
N VAL A 214 6.83 -3.89 10.64
CA VAL A 214 8.05 -4.26 11.37
C VAL A 214 9.28 -3.60 10.74
N ALA A 215 9.36 -3.57 9.41
CA ALA A 215 10.44 -2.91 8.67
C ALA A 215 10.46 -1.40 8.93
N GLU A 216 9.31 -0.74 8.95
CA GLU A 216 9.18 0.68 9.33
C GLU A 216 9.72 0.96 10.73
N LYS A 217 9.31 0.18 11.73
CA LYS A 217 9.76 0.34 13.13
C LYS A 217 11.26 0.15 13.30
N ARG A 218 11.88 -0.70 12.48
CA ARG A 218 13.33 -0.95 12.47
C ARG A 218 14.11 0.06 11.64
N ARG A 219 13.69 1.33 11.55
CA ARG A 219 14.64 2.39 11.12
C ARG A 219 15.69 2.48 12.24
N PRO A 220 16.96 2.11 12.04
CA PRO A 220 17.97 2.67 12.90
C PRO A 220 17.89 4.18 12.63
N LYS A 221 17.53 4.98 13.64
CA LYS A 221 17.90 6.38 13.56
C LYS A 221 19.43 6.35 13.52
N SER A 222 20.02 6.62 12.37
CA SER A 222 21.45 6.91 12.31
C SER A 222 21.66 8.14 13.19
N CYS A 223 22.13 7.90 14.40
CA CYS A 223 22.74 8.94 15.20
C CYS A 223 24.11 9.19 14.57
N ASN A 224 24.16 9.82 13.39
CA ASN A 224 25.34 10.41 12.75
C ASN A 224 24.95 11.07 11.41
N GLY A 225 24.65 12.37 11.46
CA GLY A 225 24.41 13.27 10.32
C GLY A 225 24.28 14.69 10.88
N PRO A 226 24.78 15.74 10.19
CA PRO A 226 25.17 16.99 10.84
C PRO A 226 23.96 17.66 11.49
N ALA A 227 24.19 18.17 12.70
CA ALA A 227 23.20 18.79 13.55
C ALA A 227 22.42 19.89 12.81
N TYR A 228 21.24 19.55 12.28
CA TYR A 228 20.19 20.51 12.03
C TYR A 228 19.35 20.62 13.30
N PRO A 229 19.24 21.81 13.91
CA PRO A 229 18.56 21.98 15.17
C PRO A 229 17.05 22.00 14.93
N ALA A 230 16.45 20.81 14.78
CA ALA A 230 15.06 20.66 15.16
C ALA A 230 15.02 20.84 16.68
N LYS A 231 14.70 22.07 17.11
CA LYS A 231 14.47 22.42 18.52
C LYS A 231 13.51 21.36 19.07
N ALA A 232 14.04 20.42 19.86
CA ALA A 232 13.25 19.35 20.45
C ALA A 232 12.06 20.01 21.15
N ALA A 233 10.84 19.73 20.68
CA ALA A 233 9.64 20.35 21.24
C ALA A 233 9.69 20.17 22.75
N GLY A 234 9.81 21.28 23.47
CA GLY A 234 10.01 21.23 24.91
C GLY A 234 8.79 20.61 25.56
N VAL A 235 8.93 20.12 26.79
CA VAL A 235 7.78 19.65 27.61
C VAL A 235 6.61 20.65 27.56
N ARG A 236 6.91 21.95 27.54
CA ARG A 236 5.93 23.05 27.44
C ARG A 236 5.17 23.07 26.12
N ASP A 237 5.84 22.78 25.00
CA ASP A 237 5.22 22.77 23.67
C ASP A 237 4.25 21.58 23.54
N ILE A 238 4.65 20.42 24.06
CA ILE A 238 3.82 19.21 24.09
C ILE A 238 2.58 19.41 24.99
N LEU A 239 2.73 20.08 26.14
CA LEU A 239 1.59 20.44 27.00
C LEU A 239 0.61 21.41 26.33
N ASN A 240 1.13 22.39 25.57
CA ASN A 240 0.30 23.32 24.82
C ASN A 240 -0.48 22.60 23.72
N LEU A 241 0.17 21.67 23.01
CA LEU A 241 -0.47 20.84 22.00
C LEU A 241 -1.54 19.93 22.61
N ALA A 242 -1.25 19.27 23.74
CA ALA A 242 -2.23 18.45 24.47
C ALA A 242 -3.50 19.25 24.84
N LYS A 243 -3.31 20.50 25.27
CA LYS A 243 -4.41 21.42 25.59
C LYS A 243 -5.23 21.77 24.34
N GLN A 244 -4.60 22.04 23.20
CA GLN A 244 -5.30 22.34 21.95
C GLN A 244 -6.20 21.17 21.51
N TYR A 245 -5.70 19.94 21.60
CA TYR A 245 -6.49 18.74 21.32
C TYR A 245 -7.66 18.55 22.31
N GLN A 246 -7.43 18.81 23.60
CA GLN A 246 -8.50 18.81 24.61
C GLN A 246 -9.58 19.87 24.32
N ASP A 247 -9.18 21.10 24.02
CA ASP A 247 -10.10 22.21 23.71
C ASP A 247 -10.90 21.91 22.44
N ALA A 248 -10.27 21.31 21.42
CA ALA A 248 -10.95 20.87 20.19
C ALA A 248 -11.97 19.74 20.45
N ALA A 249 -11.61 18.75 21.29
CA ALA A 249 -12.54 17.69 21.70
C ALA A 249 -13.77 18.25 22.44
N ASN A 250 -13.56 19.23 23.33
CA ASN A 250 -14.65 19.87 24.06
C ASN A 250 -15.58 20.68 23.15
N LYS A 251 -15.03 21.40 22.15
CA LYS A 251 -15.81 22.14 21.14
C LYS A 251 -16.72 21.24 20.29
N LEU A 252 -16.25 20.04 19.95
CA LEU A 252 -17.07 19.07 19.20
C LEU A 252 -18.23 18.49 20.02
N GLY A 253 -18.06 18.38 21.34
CA GLY A 253 -19.13 17.91 22.24
C GLY A 253 -20.27 18.90 22.45
N GLY A 254 -20.02 20.21 22.24
CA GLY A 254 -21.02 21.27 22.44
C GLY A 254 -21.84 21.66 21.21
N SER A 255 -21.48 21.19 20.01
CA SER A 255 -21.96 21.74 18.74
C SER A 255 -23.14 20.99 18.08
N SER A 256 -23.66 19.90 18.66
CA SER A 256 -24.80 19.15 18.08
C SER A 256 -25.53 18.27 19.11
N PRO A 257 -26.87 18.09 19.02
CA PRO A 257 -27.64 17.15 19.86
C PRO A 257 -27.38 15.66 19.55
N LYS A 258 -26.75 15.33 18.41
CA LYS A 258 -26.20 14.00 18.10
C LYS A 258 -24.83 14.17 17.40
N PRO A 259 -23.77 14.52 18.14
CA PRO A 259 -22.47 14.73 17.53
C PRO A 259 -21.87 13.38 17.10
N ASN A 260 -21.23 13.36 15.93
CA ASN A 260 -20.41 12.22 15.53
C ASN A 260 -19.31 12.04 16.59
N GLN A 261 -19.41 10.95 17.36
CA GLN A 261 -18.59 10.74 18.55
C GLN A 261 -17.15 10.35 18.20
N ALA A 262 -16.88 9.86 16.99
CA ALA A 262 -15.58 9.35 16.59
C ALA A 262 -14.49 10.45 16.53
N PRO A 263 -14.68 11.60 15.85
CA PRO A 263 -13.70 12.69 15.86
C PRO A 263 -13.44 13.25 17.27
N GLN A 264 -14.48 13.42 18.08
CA GLN A 264 -14.35 13.87 19.46
C GLN A 264 -13.50 12.90 20.30
N ARG A 265 -13.76 11.59 20.17
CA ARG A 265 -13.00 10.54 20.84
C ARG A 265 -11.54 10.52 20.43
N LEU A 266 -11.26 10.65 19.12
CA LEU A 266 -9.89 10.66 18.61
C LEU A 266 -9.08 11.82 19.19
N LEU A 267 -9.63 13.03 19.17
CA LEU A 267 -8.97 14.21 19.74
C LEU A 267 -8.73 14.05 21.25
N ALA A 268 -9.69 13.46 21.97
CA ALA A 268 -9.56 13.18 23.40
C ALA A 268 -8.46 12.15 23.69
N LEU A 269 -8.39 11.05 22.93
CA LEU A 269 -7.34 10.04 23.07
C LEU A 269 -5.95 10.63 22.76
N HIS A 270 -5.86 11.49 21.76
CA HIS A 270 -4.60 12.16 21.42
C HIS A 270 -4.16 13.14 22.52
N ALA A 271 -5.11 13.86 23.15
CA ALA A 271 -4.82 14.69 24.31
C ALA A 271 -4.30 13.86 25.51
N VAL A 272 -4.89 12.68 25.78
CA VAL A 272 -4.40 11.75 26.83
C VAL A 272 -2.95 11.36 26.58
N GLU A 273 -2.65 10.93 25.35
CA GLU A 273 -1.30 10.48 24.97
C GLU A 273 -0.26 11.61 25.17
N LEU A 274 -0.58 12.82 24.70
CA LEU A 274 0.32 13.97 24.82
C LEU A 274 0.54 14.41 26.28
N TYR A 275 -0.49 14.36 27.14
CA TYR A 275 -0.32 14.67 28.57
C TYR A 275 0.59 13.68 29.28
N LEU A 276 0.47 12.39 28.98
CA LEU A 276 1.34 11.35 29.55
C LEU A 276 2.77 11.49 29.01
N ASN A 277 2.94 11.73 27.71
CA ASN A 277 4.25 11.94 27.09
C ASN A 277 4.97 13.15 27.70
N ALA A 278 4.27 14.28 27.88
CA ALA A 278 4.85 15.47 28.51
C ALA A 278 5.30 15.21 29.95
N PHE A 279 4.51 14.46 30.72
CA PHE A 279 4.88 14.11 32.10
C PHE A 279 6.13 13.21 32.15
N LEU A 280 6.16 12.17 31.32
CA LEU A 280 7.27 11.22 31.26
C LEU A 280 8.57 11.91 30.81
N LEU A 281 8.50 12.78 29.79
CA LEU A 281 9.64 13.59 29.35
C LEU A 281 10.18 14.48 30.47
N ALA A 282 9.29 15.13 31.23
CA ALA A 282 9.71 15.96 32.36
C ALA A 282 10.35 15.18 33.51
N LYS A 283 10.05 13.89 33.63
CA LYS A 283 10.67 12.97 34.60
C LYS A 283 11.95 12.30 34.06
N GLY A 284 12.44 12.73 32.89
CA GLY A 284 13.70 12.25 32.32
C GLY A 284 13.57 10.94 31.54
N VAL A 285 12.35 10.46 31.29
CA VAL A 285 12.14 9.31 30.39
C VAL A 285 12.46 9.78 28.98
N ASN A 286 13.35 9.06 28.29
CA ASN A 286 13.75 9.41 26.94
C ASN A 286 12.56 9.34 25.96
N SER A 287 12.62 10.13 24.89
CA SER A 287 11.55 10.15 23.88
C SER A 287 11.43 8.82 23.12
N THR A 288 12.52 8.06 23.01
CA THR A 288 12.56 6.76 22.32
C THR A 288 11.75 5.68 23.04
N THR A 289 11.84 5.59 24.36
CA THR A 289 11.05 4.69 25.21
C THR A 289 9.57 5.09 25.17
N ILE A 290 9.28 6.39 25.23
CA ILE A 290 7.90 6.90 25.11
C ILE A 290 7.27 6.55 23.76
N CYS A 291 8.03 6.69 22.66
CA CYS A 291 7.57 6.27 21.33
C CYS A 291 7.38 4.75 21.23
N GLY A 292 8.18 3.95 21.96
CA GLY A 292 8.08 2.49 22.01
C GLY A 292 6.72 1.97 22.50
N PHE A 293 6.03 2.76 23.33
CA PHE A 293 4.69 2.43 23.85
C PHE A 293 3.55 2.60 22.80
N ARG A 294 3.82 3.11 21.59
CA ARG A 294 2.82 3.27 20.51
C ARG A 294 1.53 3.95 20.96
N HIS A 295 0.35 3.34 20.89
CA HIS A 295 -0.91 3.91 21.42
C HIS A 295 -1.37 3.22 22.72
N ASP A 296 -0.45 2.53 23.42
CA ASP A 296 -0.75 1.91 24.70
C ASP A 296 -0.81 2.99 25.80
N LEU A 297 -2.04 3.36 26.17
CA LEU A 297 -2.32 4.37 27.19
C LEU A 297 -2.18 3.80 28.61
N GLY A 298 -2.49 2.51 28.80
CA GLY A 298 -2.30 1.77 30.03
C GLY A 298 -0.83 1.69 30.45
N GLU A 299 0.05 1.33 29.51
CA GLU A 299 1.48 1.23 29.79
C GLU A 299 2.11 2.60 30.09
N ARG A 300 1.71 3.65 29.35
CA ARG A 300 2.08 5.03 29.68
C ARG A 300 1.58 5.48 31.05
N ALA A 301 0.37 5.09 31.43
CA ALA A 301 -0.21 5.42 32.72
C ALA A 301 0.49 4.70 33.87
N ARG A 302 0.89 3.44 33.66
CA ARG A 302 1.69 2.64 34.60
C ARG A 302 3.04 3.32 34.85
N MET A 303 3.78 3.60 33.78
CA MET A 303 5.07 4.29 33.83
C MET A 303 4.95 5.69 34.47
N ALA A 304 3.90 6.45 34.15
CA ALA A 304 3.67 7.75 34.75
C ALA A 304 3.37 7.63 36.25
N SER A 305 2.64 6.60 36.67
CA SER A 305 2.35 6.34 38.09
C SER A 305 3.62 5.96 38.86
N GLU A 306 4.48 5.13 38.27
CA GLU A 306 5.80 4.78 38.82
C GLU A 306 6.72 5.99 38.94
N ALA A 307 6.64 6.92 37.99
CA ALA A 307 7.33 8.21 38.02
C ALA A 307 6.66 9.27 38.92
N GLY A 308 5.64 8.88 39.71
CA GLY A 308 5.02 9.71 40.75
C GLY A 308 3.73 10.44 40.36
N LEU A 309 3.11 10.14 39.21
CA LEU A 309 1.81 10.71 38.84
C LEU A 309 0.66 10.03 39.59
N VAL A 310 0.04 10.76 40.52
CA VAL A 310 -1.09 10.22 41.31
C VAL A 310 -2.43 10.45 40.59
N LEU A 311 -2.93 9.41 39.94
CA LEU A 311 -4.26 9.33 39.31
C LEU A 311 -5.26 8.54 40.18
N ARG A 312 -6.57 8.77 40.01
CA ARG A 312 -7.61 7.94 40.64
C ARG A 312 -7.51 6.50 40.13
N LYS A 313 -7.73 5.51 41.00
CA LYS A 313 -7.74 4.07 40.66
C LYS A 313 -8.62 3.76 39.44
N ARG A 314 -9.82 4.35 39.37
CA ARG A 314 -10.76 4.20 38.25
C ARG A 314 -10.22 4.71 36.92
N THR A 315 -9.33 5.71 36.95
CA THR A 315 -8.77 6.38 35.76
C THR A 315 -7.62 5.55 35.21
N VAL A 316 -6.78 4.99 36.08
CA VAL A 316 -5.76 4.01 35.68
C VAL A 316 -6.40 2.76 35.08
N ALA A 317 -7.43 2.20 35.73
CA ALA A 317 -8.18 1.06 35.20
C ALA A 317 -8.85 1.37 33.84
N HIS A 318 -9.36 2.59 33.67
CA HIS A 318 -9.93 3.02 32.40
C HIS A 318 -8.86 3.12 31.30
N LEU A 319 -7.69 3.70 31.57
CA LEU A 319 -6.58 3.77 30.61
C LEU A 319 -6.11 2.37 30.18
N ALA A 320 -6.06 1.42 31.11
CA ALA A 320 -5.79 0.01 30.78
C ALA A 320 -6.89 -0.62 29.90
N THR A 321 -8.16 -0.28 30.16
CA THR A 321 -9.28 -0.73 29.31
C THR A 321 -9.19 -0.15 27.90
N LEU A 322 -8.82 1.13 27.75
CA LEU A 322 -8.64 1.78 26.44
C LEU A 322 -7.53 1.12 25.61
N SER A 323 -6.45 0.68 26.26
CA SER A 323 -5.39 -0.11 25.61
C SER A 323 -5.88 -1.50 25.21
N ALA A 324 -6.57 -2.21 26.11
CA ALA A 324 -7.05 -3.57 25.87
C ALA A 324 -8.12 -3.64 24.76
N SER A 325 -9.01 -2.64 24.68
CA SER A 325 -10.01 -2.52 23.61
C SER A 325 -9.43 -1.99 22.29
N ASN A 326 -8.14 -1.62 22.27
CA ASN A 326 -7.45 -0.98 21.14
C ASN A 326 -8.26 0.21 20.59
N GLU A 327 -8.82 1.02 21.50
CA GLU A 327 -9.86 2.00 21.18
C GLU A 327 -9.38 3.07 20.20
N TYR A 328 -8.09 3.38 20.25
CA TYR A 328 -7.41 4.28 19.31
C TYR A 328 -7.50 3.76 17.87
N HIS A 329 -7.37 2.45 17.66
CA HIS A 329 -7.48 1.81 16.35
C HIS A 329 -8.95 1.65 15.93
N VAL A 330 -9.85 1.32 16.84
CA VAL A 330 -11.28 1.17 16.50
C VAL A 330 -11.86 2.52 16.03
N VAL A 331 -11.55 3.62 16.72
CA VAL A 331 -12.04 4.96 16.35
C VAL A 331 -11.45 5.46 15.02
N SER A 332 -10.23 5.04 14.66
CA SER A 332 -9.54 5.52 13.45
C SER A 332 -9.85 4.70 12.19
N TYR A 333 -10.14 3.40 12.33
CA TYR A 333 -10.23 2.47 11.19
C TYR A 333 -11.57 1.74 11.07
N ALA A 334 -12.40 1.74 12.11
CA ALA A 334 -13.71 1.08 12.11
C ALA A 334 -14.76 1.92 12.87
N PRO A 335 -15.07 3.14 12.39
CA PRO A 335 -16.02 4.04 13.05
C PRO A 335 -17.41 3.40 13.22
N GLU A 336 -17.78 2.41 12.40
CA GLU A 336 -18.99 1.60 12.51
C GLU A 336 -19.07 0.72 13.77
N LEU A 337 -17.93 0.40 14.40
CA LEU A 337 -17.86 -0.37 15.64
C LEU A 337 -17.86 0.51 16.90
N THR A 338 -17.94 1.83 16.74
CA THR A 338 -17.91 2.79 17.87
C THR A 338 -19.11 2.66 18.81
N SER A 339 -20.21 2.04 18.36
CA SER A 339 -21.38 1.71 19.17
C SER A 339 -21.11 0.70 20.29
N ARG A 340 -20.03 -0.09 20.19
CA ARG A 340 -19.59 -1.06 21.20
C ARG A 340 -18.63 -0.45 22.23
N LEU A 341 -18.22 0.80 22.04
CA LEU A 341 -17.26 1.48 22.91
C LEU A 341 -17.96 2.20 24.07
N PRO A 342 -17.27 2.43 25.20
CA PRO A 342 -17.83 3.16 26.34
C PRO A 342 -18.30 4.58 25.96
N GLN A 343 -19.12 5.23 26.79
CA GLN A 343 -19.54 6.61 26.49
C GLN A 343 -18.34 7.58 26.42
N VAL A 344 -18.34 8.49 25.43
CA VAL A 344 -17.30 9.52 25.22
C VAL A 344 -17.00 10.33 26.47
N ASN A 345 -18.03 10.60 27.28
CA ASN A 345 -17.95 11.33 28.55
C ASN A 345 -16.89 10.75 29.49
N ARG A 346 -16.68 9.43 29.45
CA ARG A 346 -15.67 8.76 30.28
C ARG A 346 -14.24 9.08 29.83
N VAL A 347 -14.02 9.21 28.52
CA VAL A 347 -12.72 9.61 27.94
C VAL A 347 -12.45 11.08 28.23
N ILE A 348 -13.44 11.96 28.06
CA ILE A 348 -13.32 13.39 28.39
C ILE A 348 -12.99 13.60 29.87
N ALA A 349 -13.69 12.91 30.79
CA ALA A 349 -13.39 12.97 32.22
C ALA A 349 -11.97 12.47 32.56
N THR A 350 -11.43 11.54 31.76
CA THR A 350 -10.06 11.03 31.88
C THR A 350 -9.04 12.09 31.45
N VAL A 351 -9.29 12.77 30.32
CA VAL A 351 -8.47 13.90 29.85
C VAL A 351 -8.45 15.01 30.89
N ASP A 352 -9.61 15.37 31.47
CA ASP A 352 -9.71 16.44 32.47
C ASP A 352 -8.94 16.15 33.75
N GLU A 353 -8.93 14.89 34.19
CA GLU A 353 -8.12 14.47 35.33
C GLU A 353 -6.63 14.54 35.03
N LEU A 354 -6.20 13.95 33.90
CA LEU A 354 -4.79 13.95 33.48
C LEU A 354 -4.27 15.38 33.31
N SER A 355 -5.02 16.22 32.60
CA SER A 355 -4.70 17.61 32.36
C SER A 355 -4.47 18.40 33.66
N ARG A 356 -5.30 18.18 34.70
CA ARG A 356 -5.11 18.82 36.02
C ARG A 356 -3.92 18.24 36.78
N LYS A 357 -3.79 16.91 36.81
CA LYS A 357 -2.78 16.20 37.61
C LYS A 357 -1.37 16.39 37.06
N VAL A 358 -1.20 16.29 35.75
CA VAL A 358 0.08 16.52 35.07
C VAL A 358 0.52 17.97 35.25
N ARG A 359 -0.34 18.96 34.98
CA ARG A 359 0.01 20.37 35.19
C ARG A 359 0.37 20.69 36.64
N LYS A 360 -0.33 20.10 37.62
CA LYS A 360 0.02 20.25 39.05
C LYS A 360 1.39 19.62 39.37
N ALA A 361 1.64 18.40 38.89
CA ALA A 361 2.89 17.69 39.18
C ALA A 361 4.11 18.38 38.56
N LEU A 362 3.97 18.93 37.35
CA LEU A 362 5.05 19.66 36.67
C LEU A 362 5.33 21.02 37.29
N ARG A 363 4.31 21.71 37.83
CA ARG A 363 4.49 22.95 38.61
C ARG A 363 5.16 22.72 39.96
N ALA A 364 5.04 21.53 40.54
CA ALA A 364 5.67 21.18 41.81
C ALA A 364 7.09 20.62 41.64
N SER A 365 7.52 20.36 40.40
CA SER A 365 8.86 19.84 40.07
C SER A 365 9.73 20.89 39.38
N SER A 366 9.20 22.11 39.16
CA SER A 366 9.95 23.32 38.80
C SER A 366 10.17 24.14 40.05
#